data_AF-A0A520J1P8-F1
#
_entry.id   AF-A0A520J1P8-F1
#
_cell.length_a   1.000
_cell.length_b   1.000
_cell.length_c   1.000
_cell.angle_alpha   90.00
_cell.angle_beta   90.00
_cell.angle_gamma   90.00
#
_symmetry.space_group_name_H-M   'P 1'
#
loop_
_entity.id
_entity.type
_entity.pdbx_description
1 polymer ?
#
loop_
_entity_poly.entity_id
_entity_poly.type
_entity_poly.pdbx_seq_one_letter_code
_entity_poly.pdbx_strand_id
1 'polypeptide(L)' 'MKTLPAHIRLEYKLSGEKLNLVFAHGSTSSIDEYILIDTDADYVLEMLKEADADLLFVVHFHKPYHRIWKPHIESSNM' A
#
# COMPACT_ATOMS: atom_id res chain seq x y z
N MET A 1 12.81 14.88 -8.14
CA MET A 1 13.33 15.77 -7.06
C MET A 1 14.05 14.92 -6.01
N LYS A 2 15.35 15.10 -5.72
CA LYS A 2 16.13 14.12 -4.91
C LYS A 2 15.99 14.21 -3.38
N THR A 3 15.14 15.08 -2.85
CA THR A 3 15.07 15.39 -1.40
C THR A 3 13.75 14.99 -0.74
N LEU A 4 12.86 14.30 -1.46
CA LEU A 4 11.57 13.89 -0.90
C LEU A 4 11.72 12.55 -0.16
N PRO A 5 11.11 12.40 1.02
CA PRO A 5 11.08 11.12 1.71
C PRO A 5 10.46 10.05 0.81
N ALA A 6 11.13 8.92 0.66
CA ALA A 6 10.59 7.81 -0.13
C ALA A 6 9.31 7.25 0.50
N HIS A 7 9.35 6.95 1.80
CA HIS A 7 8.17 6.58 2.56
C HIS A 7 8.31 6.81 4.07
N ILE A 8 7.17 6.82 4.77
CA ILE A 8 7.03 6.72 6.22
C ILE A 8 6.32 5.39 6.53
N ARG A 9 6.84 4.63 7.50
CA ARG A 9 6.19 3.42 8.01
C ARG A 9 5.77 3.63 9.46
N LEU A 10 4.52 3.29 9.75
CA LEU A 10 3.97 3.22 11.10
C LEU A 10 3.58 1.77 11.37
N GLU A 11 4.21 1.16 12.37
CA GLU A 11 3.89 -0.19 12.84
C GLU A 11 3.24 -0.09 14.20
N TYR A 12 2.02 -0.61 14.31
CA TYR A 12 1.28 -0.70 15.56
C TYR A 12 1.14 -2.16 15.96
N LYS A 13 1.36 -2.45 17.25
CA LYS A 13 1.15 -3.77 17.84
C LYS A 13 0.18 -3.65 18.98
N LEU A 14 -0.96 -4.34 18.89
CA LEU A 14 -1.94 -4.43 19.97
C LEU A 14 -2.46 -5.86 20.06
N SER A 15 -2.47 -6.40 21.27
CA SER A 15 -3.02 -7.75 21.54
C SER A 15 -2.44 -8.87 20.68
N GLY A 16 -1.18 -8.73 20.22
CA GLY A 16 -0.50 -9.73 19.37
C GLY A 16 -0.72 -9.54 17.87
N GLU A 17 -1.61 -8.64 17.46
CA GLU A 17 -1.82 -8.28 16.06
C GLU A 17 -0.89 -7.13 15.65
N LYS A 18 -0.38 -7.20 14.42
CA LYS A 18 0.46 -6.17 13.79
C LYS A 18 -0.39 -5.42 12.77
N LEU A 19 -0.29 -4.10 12.77
CA LEU A 19 -0.87 -3.23 11.76
C LEU A 19 0.23 -2.33 11.17
N ASN A 20 0.48 -2.47 9.88
CA ASN A 20 1.50 -1.74 9.13
C ASN A 20 0.86 -0.75 8.18
N LEU A 21 1.12 0.53 8.41
CA LEU A 21 0.74 1.61 7.51
C LEU A 21 1.99 2.13 6.82
N VAL A 22 1.95 2.22 5.49
CA VAL A 22 3.04 2.74 4.68
C VAL A 22 2.54 3.93 3.87
N PHE A 23 3.24 5.06 3.96
CA PHE A 23 2.94 6.28 3.22
C PHE A 23 4.10 6.56 2.28
N ALA A 24 3.89 6.40 0.99
CA ALA A 24 4.88 6.68 -0.04
C ALA A 24 4.53 7.98 -0.79
N HIS A 25 5.56 8.67 -1.28
CA HIS A 25 5.34 9.83 -2.15
C HIS A 25 4.77 9.37 -3.50
N GLY A 26 5.56 8.72 -4.35
CA GLY A 26 5.10 8.16 -5.64
C GLY A 26 4.52 6.76 -5.46
N SER A 27 5.43 5.81 -5.45
CA SER A 27 5.22 4.42 -5.09
C SER A 27 6.20 4.01 -4.00
N THR A 28 6.11 2.76 -3.54
CA THR A 28 7.05 2.18 -2.58
C THR A 28 8.46 2.06 -3.15
N SER A 29 8.60 2.07 -4.48
CA SER A 29 9.85 1.82 -5.22
C SER A 29 10.40 3.06 -5.92
N SER A 30 9.58 4.08 -6.20
CA SER A 30 10.00 5.28 -6.91
C SER A 30 9.22 6.53 -6.50
N ILE A 31 9.93 7.65 -6.33
CA ILE A 31 9.32 8.94 -6.03
C ILE A 31 8.66 9.61 -7.23
N ASP A 32 9.01 9.22 -8.46
CA ASP A 32 8.50 9.84 -9.70
C ASP A 32 7.38 8.99 -10.34
N GLU A 33 6.97 7.90 -9.68
CA GLU A 33 5.92 7.01 -10.15
C GLU A 33 4.52 7.48 -9.72
N TYR A 34 3.56 7.35 -10.62
CA TYR A 34 2.17 7.74 -10.41
C TYR A 34 1.27 6.52 -10.36
N ILE A 35 0.63 6.31 -9.21
CA ILE A 35 -0.38 5.28 -9.01
C ILE A 35 -1.76 5.91 -9.14
N LEU A 36 -2.47 5.52 -10.19
CA LEU A 36 -3.73 6.09 -10.64
C LEU A 36 -4.88 5.07 -10.49
N ILE A 37 -6.11 5.57 -10.59
CA ILE A 37 -7.32 4.75 -10.45
C ILE A 37 -7.42 3.63 -11.50
N ASP A 38 -6.75 3.78 -12.64
CA ASP A 38 -6.66 2.84 -13.76
C ASP A 38 -5.36 2.02 -13.77
N THR A 39 -4.42 2.26 -12.85
CA THR A 39 -3.23 1.40 -12.66
C THR A 39 -3.67 -0.04 -12.39
N ASP A 40 -3.00 -1.02 -12.99
CA ASP A 40 -3.33 -2.43 -12.84
C ASP A 40 -3.54 -2.84 -11.37
N ALA A 41 -4.65 -3.53 -11.08
CA ALA A 41 -5.01 -3.89 -9.71
C ALA A 41 -4.08 -4.93 -9.09
N ASP A 42 -3.56 -5.85 -9.89
CA ASP A 42 -2.60 -6.87 -9.45
C ASP A 42 -1.25 -6.21 -9.16
N TYR A 43 -0.84 -5.24 -9.98
CA TYR A 43 0.37 -4.46 -9.71
C TYR A 43 0.30 -3.71 -8.37
N VAL A 44 -0.81 -3.02 -8.08
CA VAL A 44 -0.97 -2.31 -6.80
C VAL A 44 -1.06 -3.29 -5.63
N LEU A 45 -1.64 -4.47 -5.82
CA LEU A 45 -1.66 -5.52 -4.80
C LEU A 45 -0.27 -6.07 -4.50
N GLU A 46 0.55 -6.33 -5.52
CA GLU A 46 1.93 -6.75 -5.31
C GLU A 46 2.74 -5.66 -4.61
N MET A 47 2.54 -4.39 -4.96
CA MET A 47 3.15 -3.26 -4.26
C MET A 47 2.80 -3.21 -2.76
N LEU A 48 1.53 -3.46 -2.41
CA LEU A 48 1.07 -3.56 -1.03
C LEU A 48 1.78 -4.70 -0.28
N LYS A 49 1.88 -5.88 -0.90
CA LYS A 49 2.53 -7.07 -0.33
C LYS A 49 4.03 -6.89 -0.15
N GLU A 50 4.72 -6.38 -1.17
CA GLU A 50 6.16 -6.11 -1.13
C GLU A 50 6.52 -5.10 -0.05
N ALA A 51 5.64 -4.15 0.20
CA ALA A 51 5.78 -3.19 1.28
C ALA A 51 5.44 -3.74 2.67
N ASP A 52 5.06 -5.02 2.83
CA ASP A 52 4.58 -5.57 4.11
C ASP A 52 3.57 -4.62 4.78
N ALA A 53 2.63 -4.10 3.98
CA ALA A 53 1.68 -3.07 4.39
C ALA A 53 0.27 -3.65 4.44
N ASP A 54 -0.43 -3.37 5.53
CA ASP A 54 -1.86 -3.62 5.62
C ASP A 54 -2.63 -2.46 4.94
N LEU A 55 -2.09 -1.24 5.07
CA LEU A 55 -2.59 -0.05 4.36
C LEU A 55 -1.42 0.68 3.68
N LEU A 56 -1.55 0.89 2.37
CA LEU A 56 -0.60 1.66 1.57
C LEU A 56 -1.24 2.96 1.07
N PHE A 57 -0.60 4.07 1.35
CA PHE A 57 -0.98 5.41 0.91
C PHE A 57 0.07 5.92 -0.08
N VAL A 58 -0.35 6.31 -1.27
CA VAL A 58 0.50 6.84 -2.34
C VAL A 58 0.03 8.24 -2.70
N VAL A 59 0.96 9.20 -2.76
CA VAL A 59 0.65 10.64 -2.75
C VAL A 59 1.19 11.32 -4.01
N HIS A 60 0.43 11.30 -5.11
CA HIS A 60 0.75 12.06 -6.33
C HIS A 60 -0.48 12.61 -7.08
N PHE A 61 -1.67 12.52 -6.50
CA PHE A 61 -2.92 12.78 -7.21
C PHE A 61 -3.88 13.70 -6.44
N HIS A 62 -4.62 14.54 -7.16
CA HIS A 62 -5.53 15.55 -6.57
C HIS A 62 -6.93 15.02 -6.22
N LYS A 63 -7.33 13.83 -6.69
CA LYS A 63 -8.64 13.21 -6.38
C LYS A 63 -8.48 11.87 -5.67
N PRO A 64 -8.75 11.77 -4.36
CA PRO A 64 -8.50 10.54 -3.61
C PRO A 64 -9.36 9.37 -4.12
N TYR A 65 -8.77 8.17 -4.11
CA TYR A 65 -9.48 6.90 -4.30
C TYR A 65 -8.89 5.85 -3.36
N HIS A 66 -9.64 4.78 -3.09
CA HIS A 66 -9.14 3.64 -2.33
C HIS A 66 -9.54 2.34 -3.03
N ARG A 67 -8.72 1.30 -2.84
CA ARG A 67 -8.99 -0.08 -3.27
C ARG A 67 -8.97 -0.96 -2.04
N ILE A 68 -9.84 -1.98 -2.03
CA ILE A 68 -9.94 -2.95 -0.94
C ILE A 68 -9.75 -4.32 -1.55
N TRP A 69 -8.70 -5.02 -1.10
CA TRP A 69 -8.51 -6.43 -1.40
C TRP A 69 -9.03 -7.24 -0.24
N LYS A 70 -9.93 -8.19 -0.53
CA LYS A 70 -10.33 -9.16 0.47
C LYS A 70 -9.22 -10.22 0.55
N PRO A 71 -8.78 -10.62 1.76
CA PRO A 71 -7.91 -11.78 1.87
C PRO A 71 -8.61 -12.97 1.22
N HIS A 72 -7.84 -13.77 0.48
CA HIS A 72 -8.33 -15.04 -0.02
C HIS A 72 -8.52 -15.95 1.19
N ILE A 73 -9.74 -16.01 1.70
CA ILE A 73 -10.12 -17.03 2.68
C ILE A 73 -10.33 -18.29 1.85
N GLU A 74 -9.32 -19.17 1.80
CA GLU A 74 -9.57 -20.54 1.40
C GLU A 74 -10.65 -21.07 2.32
N SER A 75 -11.82 -21.37 1.77
CA SER A 75 -12.86 -22.12 2.46
C SER A 75 -12.25 -23.46 2.81
N SER A 76 -11.70 -23.56 4.03
CA SER A 76 -11.22 -24.79 4.61
C SER A 76 -12.39 -25.77 4.54
N ASN A 77 -12.16 -26.90 3.87
CA ASN A 77 -13.15 -27.94 3.62
C ASN A 77 -14.06 -28.18 4.83
N MET A 78 -15.38 -28.12 4.56
CA MET A 78 -16.44 -28.60 5.45
C MET A 78 -16.31 -30.11 5.68
#